data_AF-A0A542GAX3-F1
#
_entry.id   AF-A0A542GAX3-F1
#
_cell.length_a   1.000
_cell.length_b   1.000
_cell.length_c   1.000
_cell.angle_alpha   90.00
_cell.angle_beta   90.00
_cell.angle_gamma   90.00
#
_symmetry.space_group_name_H-M   'P 1'
#
loop_
_entity.id
_entity.type
_entity.pdbx_description
1 polymer ?
#
loop_
_entity_poly.entity_id
_entity_poly.type
_entity_poly.pdbx_seq_one_letter_code
_entity_poly.pdbx_strand_id
1 'polypeptide(L)' 'MAQQILPPSDSWRRIDAWLATHAASDFALLNPPAARDEIQQAERLLGTPLPGDLAESLQCHDGVSAWATFLRRSRSA' A
#
# COMPACT_ATOMS: atom_id res chain seq x y z
N MET A 1 20.87 -8.82 -16.75
CA MET A 1 19.67 -7.99 -16.98
C MET A 1 19.25 -7.40 -15.65
N ALA A 2 19.53 -6.11 -15.40
CA ALA A 2 19.01 -5.45 -14.21
C ALA A 2 17.49 -5.32 -14.40
N GLN A 3 16.70 -5.94 -13.54
CA GLN A 3 15.26 -5.77 -13.56
C GLN A 3 14.98 -4.31 -13.22
N GLN A 4 14.42 -3.55 -14.17
CA GLN A 4 13.95 -2.20 -13.85
C GLN A 4 12.71 -2.33 -12.97
N ILE A 5 12.88 -2.02 -11.69
CA ILE A 5 11.77 -1.91 -10.75
C ILE A 5 11.10 -0.57 -11.07
N LEU A 6 9.85 -0.65 -11.54
CA LEU A 6 9.03 0.54 -11.76
C LEU A 6 8.78 1.24 -10.42
N PRO A 7 8.64 2.58 -10.41
CA PRO A 7 8.29 3.29 -9.19
C PRO A 7 6.98 2.72 -8.63
N PRO A 8 6.87 2.55 -7.30
CA PRO A 8 5.67 2.04 -6.66
C PRO A 8 4.37 2.72 -7.10
N SER A 9 4.40 4.03 -7.37
CA SER A 9 3.23 4.76 -7.84
C SER A 9 2.70 4.30 -9.22
N ASP A 10 3.57 3.86 -10.13
CA ASP A 10 3.14 3.30 -11.43
C ASP A 10 2.50 1.92 -11.25
N SER A 11 3.05 1.12 -10.34
CA SER A 11 2.48 -0.19 -9.98
C SER A 11 1.11 -0.02 -9.34
N TRP A 12 0.97 0.92 -8.39
CA TRP A 12 -0.29 1.20 -7.71
C TRP A 12 -1.39 1.66 -8.65
N ARG A 13 -1.11 2.56 -9.62
CA ARG A 13 -2.12 2.95 -10.62
C ARG A 13 -2.70 1.77 -11.40
N ARG A 14 -1.86 0.77 -11.72
CA ARG A 14 -2.31 -0.45 -12.41
C ARG A 14 -3.16 -1.34 -11.49
N ILE A 15 -2.75 -1.46 -10.23
CA ILE A 15 -3.48 -2.21 -9.20
C ILE A 15 -4.85 -1.56 -8.95
N ASP A 16 -4.92 -0.24 -8.78
CA ASP A 16 -6.15 0.51 -8.53
C ASP A 16 -7.15 0.35 -9.66
N ALA A 17 -6.69 0.50 -10.91
CA ALA A 17 -7.55 0.32 -12.08
C ALA A 17 -8.11 -1.11 -12.18
N TRP A 18 -7.28 -2.11 -11.85
CA TRP A 18 -7.70 -3.49 -11.85
C TRP A 18 -8.70 -3.78 -10.72
N LEU A 19 -8.42 -3.32 -9.50
CA LEU A 19 -9.27 -3.51 -8.33
C LEU A 19 -10.61 -2.80 -8.49
N ALA A 20 -10.63 -1.57 -9.00
CA ALA A 20 -11.87 -0.84 -9.27
C ALA A 20 -12.80 -1.59 -10.24
N THR A 21 -12.22 -2.34 -11.19
CA THR A 21 -12.97 -3.09 -12.21
C THR A 21 -13.41 -4.47 -11.72
N HIS A 22 -12.52 -5.20 -11.05
CA HIS A 22 -12.70 -6.64 -10.79
C HIS A 22 -12.99 -6.97 -9.31
N ALA A 23 -12.62 -6.09 -8.38
CA ALA A 23 -12.65 -6.36 -6.94
C ALA A 23 -12.94 -5.08 -6.14
N ALA A 24 -13.99 -4.34 -6.51
CA ALA A 24 -14.32 -3.06 -5.89
C ALA A 24 -14.53 -3.14 -4.36
N SER A 25 -14.96 -4.31 -3.86
CA SER A 25 -15.08 -4.55 -2.42
C SER A 25 -13.73 -4.66 -1.70
N ASP A 26 -12.71 -5.19 -2.36
CA ASP A 26 -11.33 -5.22 -1.84
C ASP A 26 -10.67 -3.85 -2.01
N PHE A 27 -10.95 -3.14 -3.11
CA PHE A 27 -10.49 -1.77 -3.33
C PHE A 27 -10.90 -0.84 -2.19
N ALA A 28 -12.14 -0.97 -1.70
CA ALA A 28 -12.66 -0.18 -0.58
C ALA A 28 -11.98 -0.46 0.78
N LEU A 29 -11.16 -1.51 0.88
CA LEU A 29 -10.40 -1.84 2.09
C LEU A 29 -9.00 -1.21 2.11
N LEU A 30 -8.55 -0.67 0.97
CA LEU A 30 -7.30 0.08 0.90
C LEU A 30 -7.46 1.38 1.70
N ASN A 31 -6.47 1.66 2.52
CA ASN A 31 -6.42 2.92 3.25
C ASN A 31 -6.07 4.07 2.30
N PRO A 32 -6.45 5.31 2.64
CA PRO A 32 -5.97 6.48 1.91
C PRO A 32 -4.44 6.59 1.97
N PRO A 33 -3.83 7.43 1.12
CA PRO A 33 -2.42 7.80 1.22
C PRO A 33 -2.01 8.19 2.64
N ALA A 34 -0.87 7.69 3.11
CA ALA A 34 -0.25 8.17 4.34
C ALA A 34 0.20 9.62 4.14
N ALA A 35 -0.11 10.47 5.12
CA ALA A 35 0.37 11.84 5.11
C ALA A 35 1.88 11.89 5.38
N ARG A 36 2.54 12.93 4.86
CA ARG A 36 4.01 13.03 4.93
C ARG A 36 4.52 13.13 6.36
N ASP A 37 3.76 13.79 7.23
CA ASP A 37 4.04 13.93 8.66
C ASP A 37 3.88 12.60 9.41
N GLU A 38 2.94 11.74 9.01
CA GLU A 38 2.78 10.37 9.54
C GLU A 38 4.00 9.50 9.19
N ILE A 39 4.48 9.58 7.95
CA ILE A 39 5.70 8.89 7.51
C ILE A 39 6.91 9.38 8.30
N GLN A 40 7.08 10.70 8.44
CA GLN A 40 8.17 11.27 9.23
C GLN A 40 8.08 10.86 10.71
N GLN A 41 6.87 10.74 11.26
CA GLN A 41 6.68 10.26 12.62
C GLN A 41 7.11 8.79 12.74
N ALA A 42 6.78 7.94 11.76
CA ALA A 42 7.23 6.56 11.73
C ALA A 42 8.77 6.46 11.67
N GLU A 43 9.43 7.26 10.82
CA GLU A 43 10.89 7.33 10.75
C GLU A 43 11.53 7.72 12.09
N ARG A 44 10.94 8.71 12.78
CA ARG A 44 11.38 9.12 14.12
C ARG A 44 11.23 8.00 15.15
N LEU A 45 10.10 7.28 15.12
CA LEU A 45 9.83 6.17 16.05
C LEU A 45 10.76 4.97 15.79
N LEU A 46 11.06 4.69 14.52
CA LEU A 46 11.97 3.62 14.12
C LEU A 46 13.44 3.98 14.29
N GLY A 47 13.76 5.28 14.41
CA GLY A 47 15.14 5.79 14.49
C GLY A 47 15.92 5.65 13.19
N THR A 48 15.24 5.40 12.07
CA THR A 48 15.83 5.23 10.74
C THR A 48 14.88 5.77 9.67
N PRO A 49 15.40 6.39 8.59
CA PRO A 49 14.56 6.73 7.44
C PRO A 49 13.97 5.46 6.80
N LEU A 50 12.78 5.59 6.24
CA LEU A 50 12.19 4.53 5.43
C LEU A 50 12.88 4.49 4.06
N PRO A 51 13.02 3.31 3.43
CA PRO A 51 13.40 3.23 2.02
C PRO A 51 12.47 4.07 1.15
N GLY A 52 13.01 4.77 0.15
CA GLY A 52 12.24 5.67 -0.72
C GLY A 52 11.03 4.99 -1.36
N ASP A 53 11.23 3.78 -1.89
CA ASP A 53 10.16 2.99 -2.51
C ASP A 53 9.06 2.61 -1.50
N LEU A 54 9.42 2.37 -0.23
CA LEU A 54 8.42 2.09 0.80
C LEU A 54 7.61 3.34 1.13
N ALA A 55 8.27 4.49 1.30
CA ALA A 55 7.59 5.76 1.55
C ALA A 55 6.67 6.15 0.38
N GLU A 56 7.09 5.94 -0.87
CA GLU A 56 6.27 6.18 -2.06
C GLU A 56 5.05 5.24 -2.10
N SER A 57 5.22 3.97 -1.74
CA SER A 57 4.11 3.02 -1.64
C SER A 57 3.09 3.43 -0.57
N LEU A 58 3.56 3.86 0.61
CA LEU A 58 2.69 4.36 1.69
C LEU A 58 1.94 5.64 1.29
N GLN A 59 2.55 6.49 0.46
CA GLN A 59 1.91 7.67 -0.13
C GLN A 59 0.88 7.33 -1.21
N CYS A 60 0.82 6.07 -1.67
CA CYS A 60 -0.29 5.60 -2.50
C CYS A 60 -1.40 5.05 -1.60
N HIS A 61 -1.07 4.11 -0.71
CA HIS A 61 -1.99 3.52 0.25
C HIS A 61 -1.28 3.19 1.56
N ASP A 62 -1.82 3.66 2.69
CA ASP A 62 -1.33 3.33 4.03
C ASP A 62 -1.77 1.93 4.49
N GLY A 63 -1.49 0.92 3.67
CA GLY A 63 -1.90 -0.45 3.91
C GLY A 63 -3.42 -0.67 3.84
N VAL A 64 -3.92 -1.62 4.64
CA VAL A 64 -5.33 -2.03 4.67
C VAL A 64 -5.84 -2.16 6.09
N SER A 65 -6.94 -1.50 6.42
CA SER A 65 -7.51 -1.50 7.78
C SER A 65 -8.12 -2.84 8.20
N ALA A 66 -8.54 -3.67 7.24
CA ALA A 66 -9.28 -4.91 7.48
C ALA A 66 -8.47 -6.18 7.25
N TRP A 67 -7.13 -6.14 7.34
CA TRP A 67 -6.25 -7.29 7.06
C TRP A 67 -6.67 -8.57 7.80
N ALA A 68 -7.06 -8.46 9.07
CA ALA A 68 -7.55 -9.60 9.86
C ALA A 68 -8.86 -10.22 9.32
N THR A 69 -9.74 -9.39 8.74
CA THR A 69 -10.95 -9.86 8.05
C THR A 69 -10.61 -10.45 6.69
N PHE A 70 -9.64 -9.89 5.98
CA PHE A 70 -9.13 -10.44 4.72
C PHE A 70 -8.54 -11.86 4.91
N LEU A 71 -7.67 -12.04 5.92
CA LEU A 71 -7.08 -13.32 6.30
C LEU A 71 -8.12 -14.38 6.71
N ARG A 72 -9.21 -13.96 7.37
CA ARG A 72 -10.27 -14.88 7.75
C ARG A 72 -11.06 -15.38 6.54
N ARG A 73 -11.29 -14.52 5.55
CA ARG A 73 -11.99 -14.89 4.30
C ARG A 73 -11.14 -15.79 3.41
N SER A 74 -9.84 -15.56 3.32
CA SER A 74 -8.94 -16.38 2.49
C SER A 74 -8.74 -17.81 3.01
N ARG A 75 -9.00 -18.08 4.29
CA ARG A 75 -8.94 -19.44 4.89
C ARG A 75 -10.22 -20.25 4.68
N SER A 76 -11.26 -19.66 4.13
CA SER A 76 -12.56 -20.31 3.90
C SER A 76 -12.88 -20.53 2.41
N ALA A 77 -11.94 -20.23 1.51
CA ALA A 77 -12.03 -20.44 0.07
C ALA A 77 -11.22 -21.66 -0.38
#